data_AF-A0A1X1XEK6-F1
#
_entry.id   AF-A0A1X1XEK6-F1
#
_cell.length_a   1.000
_cell.length_b   1.000
_cell.length_c   1.000
_cell.angle_alpha   90.00
_cell.angle_beta   90.00
_cell.angle_gamma   90.00
#
_symmetry.space_group_name_H-M   'P 1'
#
loop_
_entity.id
_entity.type
_entity.pdbx_description
1 polymer ?
#
loop_
_entity_poly.entity_id
_entity_poly.type
_entity_poly.pdbx_seq_one_letter_code
_entity_poly.pdbx_strand_id
1 'polypeptide(L)'
;MSIIYRGYAPENHAGGRMVTVWDDNRFISVLPHIVKHSPPGFSWGYAGSGPAELARCVLIHALELAPDCDECGGHGCWWCDGGYTEPSPAMYQQFKFDRIAGLPRDEGWEITESEVKAWAAAWRSSHPQEAQRRTTLGGN
;
A
#
# COMPACT_ATOMS: atom_id res chain seq x y z
N MET A 1 -5.94 12.30 15.04
CA MET A 1 -5.59 10.93 14.67
C MET A 1 -4.38 10.99 13.77
N SER A 2 -3.26 10.52 14.27
CA SER A 2 -2.02 10.38 13.51
C SER A 2 -1.81 8.88 13.31
N ILE A 3 -2.21 8.37 12.15
CA ILE A 3 -2.04 6.95 11.86
C ILE A 3 -0.56 6.69 11.54
N ILE A 4 0.03 5.68 12.18
CA ILE A 4 1.43 5.26 12.01
C ILE A 4 1.46 3.80 11.59
N TYR A 5 2.13 3.53 10.47
CA TYR A 5 2.45 2.19 9.99
C TYR A 5 3.80 1.76 10.53
N ARG A 6 3.85 0.62 11.23
CA ARG A 6 5.09 0.06 11.77
C ARG A 6 5.38 -1.29 11.16
N GLY A 7 6.54 -1.43 10.53
CA GLY A 7 7.03 -2.73 10.07
C GLY A 7 7.87 -3.40 11.14
N TYR A 8 7.56 -4.66 11.43
CA TYR A 8 8.37 -5.50 12.29
C TYR A 8 9.13 -6.51 11.44
N ALA A 9 10.45 -6.39 11.44
CA ALA A 9 11.34 -7.43 10.92
C ALA A 9 11.44 -8.53 11.99
N PRO A 10 11.02 -9.77 11.73
CA PRO A 10 11.21 -10.84 12.70
C PRO A 10 12.72 -11.15 12.84
N GLU A 11 13.18 -11.44 14.06
CA GLU A 11 14.53 -11.96 14.30
C GLU A 11 14.82 -13.25 13.51
N ASN A 12 13.76 -13.97 13.13
CA ASN A 12 13.82 -15.20 12.37
C ASN A 12 13.22 -15.00 10.97
N HIS A 13 14.04 -15.19 9.93
CA HIS A 13 13.70 -14.97 8.51
C HIS A 13 12.57 -15.88 7.98
N ALA A 14 12.12 -16.87 8.79
CA ALA A 14 11.03 -17.79 8.45
C ALA A 14 9.63 -17.23 8.77
N GLY A 15 9.53 -16.16 9.57
CA GLY A 15 8.26 -15.49 9.87
C GLY A 15 7.86 -14.50 8.77
N GLY A 16 6.58 -14.47 8.41
CA GLY A 16 6.04 -13.44 7.52
C GLY A 16 6.26 -12.05 8.13
N ARG A 17 6.79 -11.13 7.33
CA ARG A 17 6.95 -9.73 7.73
C ARG A 17 5.58 -9.08 7.95
N MET A 18 5.37 -8.47 9.11
CA MET A 18 4.09 -7.88 9.51
C MET A 18 4.18 -6.36 9.57
N VAL A 19 3.08 -5.71 9.19
CA VAL A 19 2.90 -4.26 9.35
C VAL A 19 1.70 -4.02 10.24
N THR A 20 1.85 -3.16 11.24
CA THR A 20 0.78 -2.78 12.18
C THR A 20 0.40 -1.33 12.01
N VAL A 21 -0.85 -1.02 12.36
CA VAL A 21 -1.45 0.31 12.29
C VAL A 21 -1.70 0.80 13.70
N TRP A 22 -1.16 1.98 14.01
CA TRP A 22 -1.28 2.64 15.31
C TRP A 22 -1.93 4.00 15.15
N ASP A 23 -2.72 4.43 16.12
CA ASP A 23 -3.15 5.82 16.29
C ASP A 23 -2.38 6.38 17.48
N ASP A 24 -1.34 7.16 17.20
CA ASP A 24 -0.31 7.57 18.18
C ASP A 24 0.20 6.37 19.00
N ASN A 25 -0.25 6.23 20.26
CA ASN A 25 0.17 5.17 21.19
C ASN A 25 -0.81 3.99 21.27
N ARG A 26 -1.87 3.99 20.47
CA ARG A 26 -2.89 2.94 20.49
C ARG A 26 -2.73 2.02 19.28
N PHE A 27 -2.49 0.74 19.53
CA PHE A 27 -2.62 -0.28 18.49
C PHE A 27 -4.06 -0.34 17.99
N ILE A 28 -4.25 -0.26 16.67
CA ILE A 28 -5.55 -0.33 16.01
C ILE A 28 -5.74 -1.71 15.40
N SER A 29 -4.82 -2.13 14.53
CA SER A 29 -4.94 -3.38 13.78
C SER A 29 -3.61 -3.77 13.13
N VAL A 30 -3.59 -4.94 12.50
CA VAL A 30 -2.60 -5.26 11.46
C VAL A 30 -3.04 -4.63 10.13
N LEU A 31 -2.09 -4.20 9.31
CA LEU A 31 -2.38 -3.67 7.98
C LEU A 31 -3.07 -4.77 7.15
N PRO A 32 -4.28 -4.54 6.61
CA PRO A 32 -4.95 -5.50 5.75
C PRO A 32 -4.08 -5.88 4.55
N HIS A 33 -3.86 -7.18 4.33
CA HIS A 33 -3.09 -7.69 3.22
C HIS A 33 -4.00 -8.04 2.05
N ILE A 34 -4.17 -7.09 1.14
CA ILE A 34 -4.98 -7.25 -0.07
C ILE A 34 -4.09 -7.84 -1.16
N VAL A 35 -3.94 -9.17 -1.13
CA VAL A 35 -3.00 -9.93 -1.96
C VAL A 35 -3.16 -9.63 -3.45
N LYS A 36 -2.04 -9.26 -4.10
CA LYS A 36 -1.96 -9.11 -5.57
C LYS A 36 -0.68 -9.68 -6.17
N HIS A 37 0.46 -9.42 -5.56
CA HIS A 37 1.80 -9.74 -6.02
C HIS A 37 2.51 -10.78 -5.15
N SER A 38 2.22 -10.83 -3.85
CA SER A 38 2.97 -11.66 -2.89
C SER A 38 2.03 -12.37 -1.91
N PRO A 39 1.52 -13.57 -2.25
CA PRO A 39 0.74 -14.39 -1.32
C PRO A 39 1.41 -14.66 0.04
N PRO A 40 2.75 -14.82 0.15
CA PRO A 40 3.42 -15.08 1.42
C PRO A 40 3.41 -13.92 2.43
N GLY A 41 3.12 -12.69 2.00
CA GLY A 41 3.10 -11.51 2.87
C GLY A 41 3.94 -10.34 2.38
N PHE A 42 4.15 -9.37 3.28
CA PHE A 42 4.84 -8.12 2.98
C PHE A 42 6.36 -8.28 2.85
N SER A 43 6.99 -7.32 2.19
CA SER A 43 8.44 -7.24 2.02
C SER A 43 8.86 -5.77 1.84
N TRP A 44 10.11 -5.43 2.17
CA TRP A 44 10.65 -4.07 2.09
C TRP A 44 12.19 -4.08 2.10
N GLY A 45 12.81 -2.92 1.84
CA GLY A 45 14.27 -2.76 1.89
C GLY A 45 15.02 -3.30 0.68
N TYR A 46 14.34 -3.45 -0.46
CA TYR A 46 14.96 -3.77 -1.76
C TYR A 46 14.05 -3.35 -2.93
N ALA A 47 14.62 -3.32 -4.15
CA ALA A 47 13.96 -2.83 -5.36
C ALA A 47 13.07 -3.85 -6.12
N GLY A 48 12.85 -5.05 -5.56
CA GLY A 48 12.19 -6.16 -6.24
C GLY A 48 10.66 -6.05 -6.36
N SER A 49 10.00 -7.17 -6.65
CA SER A 49 8.53 -7.27 -6.78
C SER A 49 7.81 -7.36 -5.43
N GLY A 50 8.39 -8.02 -4.43
CA GLY A 50 7.79 -8.20 -3.11
C GLY A 50 7.36 -6.88 -2.43
N PRO A 51 8.18 -5.82 -2.45
CA PRO A 51 7.83 -4.54 -1.83
C PRO A 51 6.68 -3.79 -2.50
N ALA A 52 6.29 -4.18 -3.72
CA ALA A 52 5.13 -3.60 -4.39
C ALA A 52 3.81 -3.92 -3.67
N GLU A 53 3.72 -5.08 -3.02
CA GLU A 53 2.54 -5.49 -2.24
C GLU A 53 2.33 -4.57 -1.05
N LEU A 54 3.41 -4.29 -0.30
CA LEU A 54 3.36 -3.39 0.83
C LEU A 54 3.03 -1.96 0.38
N ALA A 55 3.65 -1.50 -0.71
CA ALA A 55 3.37 -0.19 -1.28
C ALA A 55 1.88 -0.02 -1.61
N ARG A 56 1.27 -1.03 -2.25
CA ARG A 56 -0.16 -1.04 -2.61
C ARG A 56 -1.05 -1.02 -1.37
N CYS A 57 -0.82 -1.91 -0.40
CA CYS A 57 -1.68 -2.01 0.78
C CYS A 57 -1.62 -0.76 1.67
N VAL A 58 -0.44 -0.14 1.84
CA VAL A 58 -0.29 1.12 2.59
C VAL A 58 -1.06 2.25 1.91
N LEU A 59 -0.97 2.37 0.58
CA LEU A 59 -1.72 3.39 -0.17
C LEU A 59 -3.23 3.17 -0.10
N ILE A 60 -3.72 1.94 -0.23
CA ILE A 60 -5.16 1.62 -0.10
C ILE A 60 -5.67 2.05 1.27
N HIS A 61 -4.98 1.65 2.33
CA HIS A 61 -5.38 1.98 3.69
C HIS A 61 -5.31 3.49 3.97
N ALA A 62 -4.19 4.14 3.62
CA ALA A 62 -3.98 5.55 3.92
C ALA A 62 -4.92 6.46 3.13
N LEU A 63 -5.30 6.08 1.92
CA LEU A 63 -6.19 6.87 1.08
C LEU A 63 -7.67 6.47 1.25
N GLU A 64 -7.96 5.55 2.17
CA GLU A 64 -9.31 5.03 2.45
C GLU A 64 -10.02 4.58 1.17
N LEU A 65 -9.28 3.90 0.28
CA LEU A 65 -9.82 3.49 -1.00
C LEU A 65 -10.79 2.34 -0.80
N ALA A 66 -11.98 2.48 -1.38
CA ALA A 66 -12.94 1.39 -1.47
C ALA A 66 -12.62 0.53 -2.70
N PRO A 67 -12.90 -0.78 -2.63
CA PRO A 67 -12.88 -1.61 -3.81
C PRO A 67 -13.95 -1.12 -4.80
N ASP A 68 -13.66 -1.19 -6.09
CA ASP A 68 -14.55 -0.75 -7.17
C ASP A 68 -15.22 -1.91 -7.93
N CYS A 69 -14.91 -3.14 -7.52
CA CYS A 69 -15.55 -4.34 -8.04
C CYS A 69 -16.57 -4.86 -7.03
N ASP A 70 -17.84 -4.55 -7.28
CA ASP A 70 -18.99 -5.00 -6.49
C ASP A 70 -19.08 -6.54 -6.40
N GLU A 71 -18.57 -7.25 -7.41
CA GLU A 71 -18.64 -8.71 -7.50
C GLU A 71 -17.62 -9.42 -6.59
N CYS A 72 -16.46 -8.80 -6.33
CA CYS A 72 -15.44 -9.39 -5.47
C CYS A 72 -15.29 -8.73 -4.09
N GLY A 73 -15.86 -7.53 -3.89
CA GLY A 73 -15.81 -6.81 -2.62
C GLY A 73 -14.38 -6.57 -2.10
N GLY A 74 -13.39 -6.51 -2.99
CA GLY A 74 -11.97 -6.32 -2.63
C GLY A 74 -11.22 -7.59 -2.20
N HIS A 75 -11.81 -8.78 -2.33
CA HIS A 75 -11.18 -10.04 -1.95
C HIS A 75 -10.40 -10.69 -3.10
N GLY A 76 -9.42 -9.96 -3.66
CA GLY A 76 -8.36 -10.57 -4.48
C GLY A 76 -8.87 -11.30 -5.73
N CYS A 77 -9.77 -10.69 -6.49
CA CYS A 77 -10.20 -11.26 -7.77
C CYS A 77 -9.06 -11.24 -8.79
N TRP A 78 -8.77 -12.42 -9.34
CA TRP A 78 -7.73 -12.63 -10.36
C TRP A 78 -8.04 -11.94 -11.69
N TRP A 79 -9.28 -11.49 -11.89
CA TRP A 79 -9.76 -10.86 -13.11
C TRP A 79 -9.78 -9.33 -13.08
N CYS A 80 -9.82 -8.68 -11.91
CA CYS A 80 -10.00 -7.22 -11.79
C CYS A 80 -8.99 -6.54 -10.85
N ASP A 81 -7.69 -6.79 -11.03
CA ASP A 81 -6.61 -6.10 -10.29
C ASP A 81 -6.74 -6.15 -8.75
N GLY A 82 -7.39 -7.20 -8.23
CA GLY A 82 -7.70 -7.35 -6.81
C GLY A 82 -8.90 -6.53 -6.33
N GLY A 83 -9.70 -5.97 -7.25
CA GLY A 83 -10.92 -5.20 -6.99
C GLY A 83 -10.68 -3.71 -6.71
N TYR A 84 -9.56 -3.15 -7.19
CA TYR A 84 -9.21 -1.74 -6.99
C TYR A 84 -8.56 -1.14 -8.24
N THR A 85 -9.14 -0.08 -8.83
CA THR A 85 -8.50 0.76 -9.86
C THR A 85 -7.45 1.71 -9.30
N GLU A 86 -7.51 2.03 -8.00
CA GLU A 86 -6.53 2.85 -7.29
C GLU A 86 -5.96 2.11 -6.05
N PRO A 87 -4.67 2.27 -5.72
CA PRO A 87 -3.67 3.04 -6.47
C PRO A 87 -3.34 2.36 -7.80
N SER A 88 -3.18 3.14 -8.87
CA SER A 88 -2.78 2.60 -10.17
C SER A 88 -1.43 1.87 -10.10
N PRO A 89 -1.14 0.93 -11.03
CA PRO A 89 0.17 0.31 -11.15
C PRO A 89 1.35 1.27 -11.16
N ALA A 90 1.23 2.40 -11.84
CA ALA A 90 2.27 3.42 -11.87
C ALA A 90 2.49 4.06 -10.48
N MET A 91 1.40 4.36 -9.76
CA MET A 91 1.46 5.02 -8.46
C MET A 91 2.14 4.14 -7.41
N TYR A 92 1.66 2.91 -7.19
CA TYR A 92 2.26 2.08 -6.14
C TYR A 92 3.66 1.57 -6.51
N GLN A 93 3.99 1.43 -7.79
CA GLN A 93 5.37 1.10 -8.20
C GLN A 93 6.32 2.27 -7.92
N GLN A 94 5.90 3.52 -8.18
CA GLN A 94 6.73 4.68 -7.83
C GLN A 94 6.87 4.82 -6.31
N PHE A 95 5.76 4.69 -5.56
CA PHE A 95 5.79 4.73 -4.09
C PHE A 95 6.73 3.68 -3.51
N LYS A 96 6.73 2.47 -4.09
CA LYS A 96 7.63 1.39 -3.71
C LYS A 96 9.09 1.85 -3.78
N PHE A 97 9.52 2.47 -4.88
CA PHE A 97 10.90 2.92 -5.02
C PHE A 97 11.22 4.10 -4.09
N ASP A 98 10.30 5.05 -3.95
CA ASP A 98 10.52 6.29 -3.19
C ASP A 98 10.50 6.10 -1.67
N ARG A 99 9.77 5.09 -1.18
CA ARG A 99 9.51 4.91 0.25
C ARG A 99 9.81 3.51 0.74
N ILE A 100 9.32 2.47 0.08
CA ILE A 100 9.37 1.10 0.63
C ILE A 100 10.71 0.40 0.40
N ALA A 101 11.33 0.63 -0.76
CA ALA A 101 12.59 -0.01 -1.15
C ALA A 101 13.77 0.45 -0.29
N GLY A 102 13.70 1.66 0.28
CA GLY A 102 14.72 2.24 1.17
C GLY A 102 14.52 1.95 2.66
N LEU A 103 13.46 1.24 3.06
CA LEU A 103 13.21 0.97 4.48
C LEU A 103 14.28 0.04 5.08
N PRO A 104 14.66 0.24 6.35
CA PRO A 104 15.53 -0.67 7.08
C PRO A 104 15.05 -2.12 6.93
N ARG A 105 15.95 -2.98 6.42
CA ARG A 105 15.59 -4.36 6.07
C ARG A 105 15.41 -5.24 7.30
N ASP A 106 16.26 -5.02 8.30
CA ASP A 106 16.44 -5.89 9.47
C ASP A 106 16.12 -5.15 10.79
N GLU A 107 15.69 -3.90 10.70
CA GLU A 107 15.25 -3.08 11.83
C GLU A 107 13.78 -2.70 11.68
N GLY A 108 13.15 -2.26 12.77
CA GLY A 108 11.83 -1.68 12.73
C GLY A 108 11.82 -0.35 11.97
N TRP A 109 10.72 -0.04 11.30
CA TRP A 109 10.52 1.24 10.62
C TRP A 109 9.13 1.79 10.87
N GLU A 110 9.00 3.10 10.70
CA GLU A 110 7.74 3.82 10.82
C GLU A 110 7.52 4.68 9.57
N ILE A 111 6.28 4.70 9.07
CA ILE A 111 5.79 5.67 8.09
C ILE A 111 4.45 6.18 8.60
N THR A 112 4.23 7.49 8.58
CA THR A 112 2.95 8.08 8.98
C THR A 112 1.98 8.15 7.79
N GLU A 113 0.68 8.06 8.08
CA GLU A 113 -0.37 8.26 7.08
C GLU A 113 -0.28 9.64 6.43
N SER A 114 0.11 10.66 7.20
CA SER A 114 0.32 12.00 6.68
C SER A 114 1.44 12.05 5.63
N GLU A 115 2.54 11.32 5.82
CA GLU A 115 3.60 11.20 4.81
C GLU A 115 3.12 10.46 3.55
N VAL A 116 2.32 9.40 3.72
CA VAL A 116 1.73 8.66 2.59
C VAL A 116 0.78 9.56 1.80
N LYS A 117 -0.13 10.26 2.48
CA LYS A 117 -1.09 11.20 1.88
C LYS A 117 -0.37 12.35 1.19
N ALA A 118 0.66 12.92 1.81
CA ALA A 118 1.46 14.00 1.22
C ALA A 118 2.20 13.54 -0.04
N TRP A 119 2.83 12.37 -0.01
CA TRP A 119 3.47 11.78 -1.18
C TRP A 119 2.45 11.54 -2.31
N ALA A 120 1.28 10.96 -1.98
CA ALA A 120 0.23 10.68 -2.95
C ALA A 120 -0.32 11.96 -3.60
N ALA A 121 -0.48 13.03 -2.82
CA ALA A 121 -0.88 14.34 -3.35
C ALA A 121 0.16 14.91 -4.32
N ALA A 122 1.44 14.88 -3.95
CA ALA A 122 2.53 15.33 -4.81
C ALA A 122 2.67 14.50 -6.10
N TRP A 123 2.47 13.19 -6.01
CA TRP A 123 2.48 12.29 -7.16
C TRP A 123 1.34 12.63 -8.13
N ARG A 124 0.12 12.85 -7.62
CA ARG A 124 -1.04 13.25 -8.44
C ARG A 124 -0.83 14.61 -9.14
N SER A 125 -0.20 15.57 -8.45
CA SER A 125 0.13 16.87 -9.05
C SER A 125 1.15 16.77 -10.18
N SER A 126 2.08 15.82 -10.12
CA SER A 126 3.09 15.58 -11.17
C SER A 126 2.61 14.68 -12.31
N HIS A 127 1.53 13.91 -12.11
CA HIS A 127 0.98 12.97 -13.08
C HIS A 127 -0.51 13.25 -13.38
N PRO A 128 -0.88 14.45 -13.88
CA PRO A 128 -2.28 14.86 -14.03
C PRO A 128 -3.08 13.94 -14.97
N GLN A 129 -2.43 13.32 -15.96
CA GLN A 129 -3.07 12.39 -16.89
C GLN A 129 -3.56 11.10 -16.20
N GLU A 130 -2.82 10.60 -15.20
CA GLU A 130 -3.22 9.43 -14.40
C GLU A 130 -4.38 9.79 -13.47
N ALA A 131 -4.34 10.98 -12.86
CA ALA A 131 -5.42 11.48 -12.02
C ALA A 131 -6.74 11.68 -12.79
N GLN A 132 -6.66 11.98 -14.09
CA GLN A 132 -7.81 12.26 -14.95
C GLN A 132 -8.49 11.00 -15.51
N ARG A 133 -7.79 9.87 -15.62
CA ARG A 133 -8.37 8.56 -16.01
C ARG A 133 -9.52 8.11 -15.11
N ARG A 134 -9.50 8.56 -13.84
CA ARG A 134 -10.56 8.34 -12.84
C ARG A 134 -11.92 8.93 -13.25
N THR A 135 -11.94 10.07 -13.92
CA THR A 135 -13.20 10.78 -14.23
C THR A 135 -13.95 10.12 -15.39
N THR A 136 -13.25 9.39 -16.26
CA THR A 136 -13.80 8.81 -17.49
C THR A 136 -14.30 7.37 -17.37
N LEU A 137 -13.95 6.64 -16.30
CA LEU A 137 -14.36 5.24 -16.12
C LEU A 137 -15.65 5.07 -15.30
N GLY A 138 -16.26 6.15 -14.81
CA GLY A 138 -17.51 6.14 -14.05
C GLY A 138 -18.78 6.43 -14.86
N GLY A 139 -18.77 6.20 -16.18
CA GLY A 139 -19.89 6.54 -17.06
C GLY A 139 -20.10 5.53 -18.19
N ASN A 140 -20.88 4.49 -17.89
CA ASN A 140 -21.93 3.94 -18.76
C ASN A 140 -22.74 2.88 -18.01
#